data_AF-A0A2X2J3B4-F1
#
_entry.id   AF-A0A2X2J3B4-F1
#
_cell.length_a   1.000
_cell.length_b   1.000
_cell.length_c   1.000
_cell.angle_alpha   90.00
_cell.angle_beta   90.00
_cell.angle_gamma   90.00
#
_symmetry.space_group_name_H-M   'P 1'
#
loop_
_entity.id
_entity.type
_entity.pdbx_description
1 polymer ?
#
loop_
_entity_poly.entity_id
_entity_poly.type
_entity_poly.pdbx_seq_one_letter_code
_entity_poly.pdbx_strand_id
1 'polypeptide(L)'
;MIRMDGIYKKYLSIIFDPAFYINRNRLNLPSELLENGVIRSEINNLIINKYDLNCDIEPLSGVTAMFVANWNLLPAVAYFIGSQESRLINHSEMVISYYGGKISKQGEAAIRSGFWHLIAWKENISVGIYERINLLFNPIALEGNYTPVERNLSRLNEGMQYAKRHFTGIQTSCL
;
A
#
# COMPACT_ATOMS: atom_id res chain seq x y z
N MET A 1 17.72 -20.22 3.07
CA MET A 1 18.04 -19.02 3.87
C MET A 1 17.70 -17.79 3.04
N ILE A 2 16.44 -17.33 3.12
CA ILE A 2 15.97 -16.18 2.35
C ILE A 2 16.34 -14.90 3.11
N ARG A 3 17.16 -14.05 2.47
CA ARG A 3 16.98 -12.59 2.38
C ARG A 3 16.46 -11.83 3.62
N MET A 4 16.99 -12.09 4.83
CA MET A 4 16.74 -11.20 5.99
C MET A 4 17.21 -9.77 5.68
N ASP A 5 18.36 -9.62 5.02
CA ASP A 5 18.87 -8.31 4.59
C ASP A 5 17.96 -7.62 3.58
N GLY A 6 17.34 -8.38 2.69
CA GLY A 6 16.48 -7.86 1.63
C GLY A 6 15.13 -7.34 2.14
N ILE A 7 14.49 -8.10 3.03
CA ILE A 7 13.21 -7.66 3.62
C ILE A 7 13.42 -6.51 4.59
N TYR A 8 14.51 -6.51 5.36
CA TYR A 8 14.84 -5.43 6.27
C TYR A 8 15.22 -4.14 5.53
N LYS A 9 16.00 -4.23 4.44
CA LYS A 9 16.25 -3.08 3.56
C LYS A 9 14.95 -2.50 2.99
N LYS A 10 14.02 -3.37 2.57
CA LYS A 10 12.70 -2.93 2.11
C LYS A 10 11.90 -2.28 3.24
N TYR A 11 11.92 -2.84 4.43
CA TYR A 11 11.30 -2.25 5.61
C TYR A 11 11.83 -0.83 5.86
N LEU A 12 13.15 -0.64 5.90
CA LEU A 12 13.75 0.68 6.09
C LEU A 12 13.35 1.66 4.97
N SER A 13 13.26 1.21 3.71
CA SER A 13 12.73 2.08 2.64
C SER A 13 11.26 2.46 2.84
N ILE A 14 10.44 1.56 3.39
CA ILE A 14 9.05 1.90 3.69
C ILE A 14 8.99 2.96 4.80
N ILE A 15 9.82 2.81 5.84
CA ILE A 15 9.87 3.74 6.96
C ILE A 15 10.38 5.12 6.55
N PHE A 16 11.53 5.19 5.86
CA PHE A 16 12.23 6.45 5.62
C PHE A 16 12.07 7.04 4.22
N ASP A 17 11.41 6.34 3.30
CA ASP A 17 11.30 6.78 1.90
C ASP A 17 9.85 6.78 1.37
N PRO A 18 8.92 7.49 2.04
CA PRO A 18 7.52 7.55 1.64
C PRO A 18 7.27 8.17 0.27
N ALA A 19 8.15 9.05 -0.21
CA ALA A 19 8.02 9.63 -1.55
C ALA A 19 8.06 8.56 -2.66
N PHE A 20 8.66 7.40 -2.40
CA PHE A 20 8.74 6.31 -3.37
C PHE A 20 7.39 5.61 -3.63
N TYR A 21 6.52 5.56 -2.64
CA TYR A 21 5.29 4.75 -2.71
C TYR A 21 4.00 5.51 -2.43
N ILE A 22 4.08 6.76 -1.95
CA ILE A 22 2.89 7.58 -1.73
C ILE A 22 2.10 7.70 -3.03
N ASN A 23 0.79 7.50 -2.96
CA ASN A 23 -0.09 7.61 -4.12
C ASN A 23 -0.05 9.05 -4.67
N ARG A 24 0.08 9.19 -5.99
CA ARG A 24 0.24 10.50 -6.67
C ARG A 24 -0.92 11.46 -6.43
N ASN A 25 -2.12 10.94 -6.18
CA ASN A 25 -3.26 11.80 -5.86
C ASN A 25 -3.18 12.45 -4.46
N ARG A 26 -2.23 12.03 -3.63
CA ARG A 26 -1.93 12.69 -2.34
C ARG A 26 -0.87 13.77 -2.45
N LEU A 27 -0.01 13.67 -3.47
CA LEU A 27 1.12 14.55 -3.66
C LEU A 27 1.50 14.60 -5.15
N ASN A 28 1.25 15.73 -5.78
CA ASN A 28 1.64 15.95 -7.17
C ASN A 28 3.09 16.44 -7.20
N LEU A 29 4.05 15.50 -7.27
CA LEU A 29 5.46 15.80 -7.40
C LEU A 29 5.95 15.53 -8.82
N PRO A 30 6.69 16.47 -9.42
CA PRO A 30 7.48 16.19 -10.61
C PRO A 30 8.46 15.04 -10.36
N SER A 31 8.53 14.16 -11.33
CA SER A 31 9.41 12.99 -11.37
C SER A 31 10.86 13.32 -11.08
N GLU A 32 11.31 14.41 -11.66
CA GLU A 32 12.70 14.85 -11.73
C GLU A 32 13.22 15.27 -10.35
N LEU A 33 12.33 15.73 -9.47
CA LEU A 33 12.69 16.09 -8.09
C LEU A 33 13.09 14.86 -7.27
N LEU A 34 12.53 13.69 -7.58
CA LEU A 34 12.80 12.45 -6.86
C LEU A 34 14.08 11.74 -7.31
N GLU A 35 14.64 12.14 -8.47
CA GLU A 35 15.95 11.64 -8.95
C GLU A 35 17.11 12.24 -8.16
N ASN A 36 16.93 13.44 -7.61
CA ASN A 36 17.90 14.07 -6.72
C ASN A 36 17.74 13.53 -5.29
N GLY A 37 18.74 12.78 -4.82
CA GLY A 37 18.71 12.16 -3.49
C GLY A 37 18.56 13.14 -2.31
N VAL A 38 19.10 14.36 -2.42
CA VAL A 38 18.95 15.39 -1.39
C VAL A 38 17.52 15.92 -1.35
N ILE A 39 16.96 16.28 -2.52
CA ILE A 39 15.58 16.77 -2.63
C ILE A 39 14.59 15.69 -2.17
N ARG A 40 14.79 14.43 -2.60
CA ARG A 40 13.96 13.30 -2.15
C ARG A 40 14.00 13.11 -0.63
N SER A 41 15.16 13.26 -0.01
CA SER A 41 15.30 13.18 1.45
C SER A 41 14.47 14.26 2.16
N GLU A 42 14.52 15.51 1.67
CA GLU A 42 13.70 16.60 2.23
C GLU A 42 12.20 16.36 2.03
N ILE A 43 11.80 15.89 0.86
CA ILE A 43 10.42 15.50 0.58
C ILE A 43 9.97 14.37 1.52
N ASN A 44 10.80 13.37 1.76
CA ASN A 44 10.51 12.28 2.69
C ASN A 44 10.24 12.80 4.09
N ASN A 45 11.09 13.71 4.60
CA ASN A 45 10.90 14.36 5.89
C ASN A 45 9.59 15.17 5.95
N LEU A 46 9.27 15.92 4.89
CA LEU A 46 8.01 16.67 4.80
C LEU A 46 6.78 15.74 4.83
N ILE A 47 6.84 14.59 4.16
CA ILE A 47 5.74 13.60 4.19
C ILE A 47 5.63 13.00 5.60
N ILE A 48 6.74 12.56 6.20
CA ILE A 48 6.77 12.01 7.56
C ILE A 48 6.13 12.99 8.54
N ASN A 49 6.54 14.25 8.51
CA ASN A 49 6.01 15.28 9.41
C ASN A 49 4.54 15.60 9.15
N LYS A 50 4.12 15.67 7.87
CA LYS A 50 2.73 16.00 7.50
C LYS A 50 1.74 14.94 7.99
N TYR A 51 2.13 13.68 7.97
CA TYR A 51 1.27 12.56 8.36
C TYR A 51 1.56 12.02 9.76
N ASP A 52 2.46 12.65 10.50
CA ASP A 52 2.90 12.22 11.84
C ASP A 52 3.30 10.73 11.88
N LEU A 53 4.12 10.32 10.91
CA LEU A 53 4.45 8.90 10.72
C LEU A 53 5.48 8.43 11.73
N ASN A 54 5.18 7.35 12.45
CA ASN A 54 6.11 6.69 13.35
C ASN A 54 7.30 6.11 12.56
N CYS A 55 8.52 6.46 12.96
CA CYS A 55 9.77 6.00 12.35
C CYS A 55 10.58 5.03 13.24
N ASP A 56 10.01 4.59 14.36
CA ASP A 56 10.59 3.59 15.22
C ASP A 56 10.76 2.26 14.46
N ILE A 57 11.90 1.62 14.70
CA ILE A 57 12.25 0.36 14.08
C ILE A 57 11.79 -0.77 14.99
N GLU A 58 10.77 -1.48 14.53
CA GLU A 58 10.17 -2.60 15.24
C GLU A 58 10.61 -3.95 14.64
N PRO A 59 10.64 -5.03 15.44
CA PRO A 59 10.93 -6.36 14.93
C PRO A 59 9.95 -6.80 13.83
N LEU A 60 10.49 -7.21 12.68
CA LEU A 60 9.70 -7.78 11.60
C LEU A 60 9.22 -9.19 11.94
N SER A 61 7.93 -9.33 12.21
CA SER A 61 7.32 -10.64 12.46
C SER A 61 5.90 -10.72 11.88
N GLY A 62 5.42 -11.96 11.68
CA GLY A 62 4.04 -12.23 11.29
C GLY A 62 3.53 -11.42 10.10
N VAL A 63 2.40 -10.73 10.30
CA VAL A 63 1.71 -9.97 9.25
C VAL A 63 2.50 -8.74 8.83
N THR A 64 3.27 -8.11 9.72
CA THR A 64 4.21 -7.02 9.37
C THR A 64 5.16 -7.45 8.27
N ALA A 65 5.82 -8.61 8.44
CA ALA A 65 6.75 -9.13 7.44
C ALA A 65 6.02 -9.46 6.12
N MET A 66 4.80 -9.99 6.19
CA MET A 66 3.98 -10.24 5.00
C MET A 66 3.66 -8.94 4.25
N PHE A 67 3.30 -7.87 4.95
CA PHE A 67 2.97 -6.58 4.34
C PHE A 67 4.22 -5.94 3.73
N VAL A 68 5.34 -5.91 4.46
CA VAL A 68 6.62 -5.40 3.94
C VAL A 68 7.04 -6.16 2.68
N ALA A 69 6.98 -7.50 2.69
CA ALA A 69 7.34 -8.31 1.54
C ALA A 69 6.50 -7.95 0.30
N ASN A 70 5.24 -7.58 0.49
CA ASN A 70 4.28 -7.33 -0.58
C ASN A 70 3.85 -5.85 -0.70
N TRP A 71 4.61 -4.91 -0.13
CA TRP A 71 4.20 -3.51 0.02
C TRP A 71 3.56 -2.88 -1.22
N ASN A 72 4.28 -2.90 -2.34
CA ASN A 72 3.82 -2.32 -3.60
C ASN A 72 2.63 -3.05 -4.23
N LEU A 73 2.28 -4.24 -3.75
CA LEU A 73 1.14 -5.03 -4.21
C LEU A 73 -0.09 -4.84 -3.34
N LEU A 74 0.02 -4.21 -2.16
CA LEU A 74 -1.11 -4.06 -1.23
C LEU A 74 -2.35 -3.40 -1.86
N PRO A 75 -2.24 -2.39 -2.77
CA PRO A 75 -3.42 -1.88 -3.47
C PRO A 75 -4.13 -2.92 -4.33
N ALA A 76 -3.38 -3.78 -5.03
CA ALA A 76 -3.94 -4.88 -5.83
C ALA A 76 -4.57 -5.96 -4.95
N VAL A 77 -3.96 -6.23 -3.79
CA VAL A 77 -4.50 -7.14 -2.76
C VAL A 77 -5.84 -6.61 -2.25
N ALA A 78 -5.92 -5.33 -1.88
CA ALA A 78 -7.16 -4.69 -1.45
C ALA A 78 -8.22 -4.77 -2.54
N TYR A 79 -7.91 -4.34 -3.78
CA TYR A 79 -8.88 -4.42 -4.87
C TYR A 79 -9.42 -5.85 -5.01
N PHE A 80 -8.55 -6.86 -5.11
CA PHE A 80 -8.99 -8.25 -5.25
C PHE A 80 -9.91 -8.68 -4.10
N ILE A 81 -9.54 -8.38 -2.86
CA ILE A 81 -10.35 -8.77 -1.69
C ILE A 81 -11.74 -8.14 -1.76
N GLY A 82 -11.85 -6.83 -1.97
CA GLY A 82 -13.15 -6.18 -2.02
C GLY A 82 -13.94 -6.52 -3.28
N SER A 83 -13.26 -6.81 -4.38
CA SER A 83 -13.91 -7.18 -5.63
C SER A 83 -14.57 -8.56 -5.53
N GLN A 84 -13.98 -9.51 -4.80
CA GLN A 84 -14.60 -10.79 -4.42
C GLN A 84 -15.93 -10.60 -3.67
N GLU A 85 -16.00 -9.64 -2.75
CA GLU A 85 -17.24 -9.35 -2.01
C GLU A 85 -18.34 -8.79 -2.90
N SER A 86 -17.97 -7.93 -3.86
CA SER A 86 -18.91 -7.38 -4.84
C SER A 86 -19.19 -8.29 -6.06
N ARG A 87 -18.54 -9.45 -6.16
CA ARG A 87 -18.53 -10.33 -7.36
C ARG A 87 -18.11 -9.60 -8.66
N LEU A 88 -17.21 -8.63 -8.54
CA LEU A 88 -16.65 -7.88 -9.65
C LEU A 88 -15.16 -8.23 -9.73
N ILE A 89 -14.61 -8.43 -10.93
CA ILE A 89 -13.16 -8.43 -11.12
C ILE A 89 -12.90 -7.66 -12.41
N ASN A 90 -12.42 -6.42 -12.29
CA ASN A 90 -12.00 -5.60 -13.43
C ASN A 90 -10.53 -5.23 -13.30
N HIS A 91 -9.67 -5.95 -14.02
CA HIS A 91 -8.23 -5.73 -14.00
C HIS A 91 -7.82 -4.34 -14.48
N SER A 92 -8.56 -3.74 -15.43
CA SER A 92 -8.25 -2.42 -15.96
C SER A 92 -8.44 -1.33 -14.92
N GLU A 93 -9.50 -1.40 -14.12
CA GLU A 93 -9.75 -0.44 -13.03
C GLU A 93 -8.68 -0.52 -11.95
N MET A 94 -8.18 -1.72 -11.66
CA MET A 94 -7.11 -1.88 -10.68
C MET A 94 -5.81 -1.20 -11.13
N VAL A 95 -5.43 -1.34 -12.40
CA VAL A 95 -4.27 -0.64 -12.98
C VAL A 95 -4.48 0.89 -12.91
N ILE A 96 -5.66 1.36 -13.29
CA ILE A 96 -5.99 2.79 -13.23
C ILE A 96 -5.90 3.32 -11.80
N SER A 97 -6.44 2.61 -10.81
CA SER A 97 -6.31 2.99 -9.40
C SER A 97 -4.87 3.08 -8.94
N TYR A 98 -4.03 2.13 -9.39
CA TYR A 98 -2.64 2.04 -8.98
C TYR A 98 -1.85 3.28 -9.43
N TYR A 99 -2.03 3.69 -10.69
CA TYR A 99 -1.37 4.86 -11.26
C TYR A 99 -2.06 6.20 -10.96
N GLY A 100 -3.10 6.18 -10.12
CA GLY A 100 -3.82 7.39 -9.71
C GLY A 100 -4.80 7.93 -10.75
N GLY A 101 -5.17 7.13 -11.75
CA GLY A 101 -6.24 7.50 -12.69
C GLY A 101 -7.64 7.40 -12.06
N LYS A 102 -8.63 7.89 -12.80
CA LYS A 102 -10.04 7.88 -12.37
C LYS A 102 -10.65 6.50 -12.57
N ILE A 103 -11.06 5.86 -11.48
CA ILE A 103 -11.76 4.58 -11.47
C ILE A 103 -13.27 4.76 -11.36
N SER A 104 -14.05 3.72 -11.66
CA SER A 104 -15.49 3.76 -11.45
C SER A 104 -15.85 3.78 -9.96
N LYS A 105 -17.08 4.17 -9.64
CA LYS A 105 -17.62 4.09 -8.27
C LYS A 105 -17.61 2.67 -7.70
N GLN A 106 -17.73 1.66 -8.56
CA GLN A 106 -17.66 0.26 -8.16
C GLN A 106 -16.21 -0.12 -7.82
N GLY A 107 -15.24 0.31 -8.62
CA GLY A 107 -13.82 0.15 -8.32
C GLY A 107 -13.41 0.85 -7.01
N GLU A 108 -13.89 2.07 -6.77
CA GLU A 108 -13.65 2.79 -5.49
C GLU A 108 -14.20 1.97 -4.32
N ALA A 109 -15.41 1.43 -4.43
CA ALA A 109 -16.02 0.62 -3.39
C ALA A 109 -15.26 -0.69 -3.13
N ALA A 110 -14.76 -1.36 -4.17
CA ALA A 110 -13.95 -2.56 -4.04
C ALA A 110 -12.62 -2.27 -3.32
N ILE A 111 -11.92 -1.19 -3.69
CA ILE A 111 -10.69 -0.78 -3.01
C ILE A 111 -10.96 -0.45 -1.54
N ARG A 112 -12.03 0.29 -1.26
CA ARG A 112 -12.40 0.66 0.10
C ARG A 112 -12.70 -0.56 0.98
N SER A 113 -13.52 -1.48 0.50
CA SER A 113 -13.81 -2.73 1.21
C SER A 113 -12.52 -3.51 1.48
N GLY A 114 -11.69 -3.72 0.45
CA GLY A 114 -10.43 -4.44 0.62
C GLY A 114 -9.42 -3.75 1.51
N PHE A 115 -9.38 -2.42 1.50
CA PHE A 115 -8.56 -1.63 2.41
C PHE A 115 -8.96 -1.89 3.87
N TRP A 116 -10.26 -1.99 4.19
CA TRP A 116 -10.73 -2.37 5.53
C TRP A 116 -10.20 -3.72 5.97
N HIS A 117 -10.10 -4.70 5.06
CA HIS A 117 -9.47 -6.00 5.33
C HIS A 117 -7.98 -5.90 5.61
N LEU A 118 -7.26 -4.96 4.98
CA LEU A 118 -5.84 -4.72 5.28
C LEU A 118 -5.67 -4.09 6.67
N ILE A 119 -6.47 -3.07 7.01
CA ILE A 119 -6.33 -2.35 8.28
C ILE A 119 -6.97 -3.07 9.48
N ALA A 120 -7.78 -4.12 9.26
CA ALA A 120 -8.28 -5.00 10.32
C ALA A 120 -7.15 -5.69 11.12
N TRP A 121 -5.93 -5.69 10.58
CA TRP A 121 -4.73 -6.24 11.20
C TRP A 121 -3.94 -5.24 12.05
N LYS A 122 -4.51 -4.07 12.39
CA LYS A 122 -3.84 -3.01 13.18
C LYS A 122 -3.05 -3.54 14.38
N GLU A 123 -3.65 -4.41 15.19
CA GLU A 123 -3.04 -4.97 16.41
C GLU A 123 -1.96 -6.05 16.13
N ASN A 124 -1.68 -6.37 14.87
CA ASN A 124 -0.71 -7.39 14.43
C ASN A 124 0.32 -6.86 13.43
N ILE A 125 0.31 -5.55 13.17
CA ILE A 125 1.22 -4.86 12.27
C ILE A 125 1.96 -3.81 13.10
N SER A 126 3.25 -3.61 12.83
CA SER A 126 4.00 -2.52 13.47
C SER A 126 3.36 -1.17 13.18
N VAL A 127 3.41 -0.26 14.14
CA VAL A 127 2.68 1.02 14.08
C VAL A 127 3.09 1.81 12.85
N GLY A 128 4.40 1.92 12.62
CA GLY A 128 4.93 2.64 11.45
C GLY A 128 4.49 2.05 10.11
N ILE A 129 4.29 0.73 10.02
CA ILE A 129 3.77 0.10 8.79
C ILE A 129 2.29 0.36 8.64
N TYR A 130 1.52 0.21 9.71
CA TYR A 130 0.08 0.44 9.71
C TYR A 130 -0.29 1.84 9.20
N GLU A 131 0.34 2.88 9.74
CA GLU A 131 0.11 4.28 9.36
C GLU A 131 0.38 4.55 7.88
N ARG A 132 1.37 3.86 7.32
CA ARG A 132 1.80 4.02 5.92
C ARG A 132 0.91 3.28 4.92
N ILE A 133 0.10 2.30 5.33
CA ILE A 133 -0.79 1.56 4.40
C ILE A 133 -1.70 2.54 3.67
N ASN A 134 -2.29 3.50 4.39
CA ASN A 134 -3.19 4.52 3.82
C ASN A 134 -2.55 5.32 2.68
N LEU A 135 -1.23 5.58 2.76
CA LEU A 135 -0.50 6.38 1.78
C LEU A 135 -0.42 5.71 0.41
N LEU A 136 -0.58 4.39 0.33
CA LEU A 136 -0.56 3.64 -0.94
C LEU A 136 -1.80 3.87 -1.81
N PHE A 137 -2.88 4.37 -1.22
CA PHE A 137 -4.18 4.47 -1.87
C PHE A 137 -4.52 5.89 -2.29
N ASN A 138 -5.31 6.01 -3.35
CA ASN A 138 -5.97 7.27 -3.70
C ASN A 138 -6.93 7.66 -2.56
N PRO A 139 -6.83 8.87 -1.98
CA PRO A 139 -7.69 9.30 -0.87
C PRO A 139 -9.18 9.25 -1.21
N ILE A 140 -9.55 9.54 -2.47
CA ILE A 140 -10.95 9.50 -2.93
C ILE A 140 -11.52 8.07 -2.83
N ALA A 141 -10.71 7.06 -3.16
CA ALA A 141 -11.13 5.66 -3.06
C ALA A 141 -11.33 5.21 -1.61
N LEU A 142 -10.77 5.93 -0.63
CA LEU A 142 -10.92 5.64 0.80
C LEU A 142 -11.99 6.49 1.49
N GLU A 143 -12.67 7.39 0.77
CA GLU A 143 -13.78 8.17 1.34
C GLU A 143 -14.91 7.26 1.82
N GLY A 144 -15.40 7.50 3.03
CA GLY A 144 -16.51 6.74 3.63
C GLY A 144 -16.20 6.24 5.04
N ASN A 145 -17.24 5.80 5.73
CA ASN A 145 -17.11 5.32 7.10
C ASN A 145 -16.49 3.93 7.13
N TYR A 146 -15.50 3.73 7.98
CA TYR A 146 -14.92 2.42 8.24
C TYR A 146 -16.01 1.43 8.66
N THR A 147 -16.10 0.30 7.97
CA THR A 147 -16.89 -0.84 8.41
C THR A 147 -15.94 -1.88 8.99
N PRO A 148 -16.08 -2.26 10.27
CA PRO A 148 -15.31 -3.34 10.86
C PRO A 148 -15.48 -4.64 10.06
N VAL A 149 -14.36 -5.29 9.78
CA VAL A 149 -14.32 -6.60 9.12
C VAL A 149 -13.47 -7.55 9.94
N GLU A 150 -13.83 -8.83 9.94
CA GLU A 150 -13.06 -9.85 10.63
C GLU A 150 -11.73 -10.12 9.92
N ARG A 151 -10.65 -10.28 10.70
CA ARG A 151 -9.35 -10.70 10.19
C ARG A 151 -9.46 -12.09 9.57
N ASN A 152 -9.02 -12.22 8.32
CA ASN A 152 -9.01 -13.50 7.63
C ASN A 152 -7.67 -13.73 6.92
N LEU A 153 -6.84 -14.62 7.48
CA LEU A 153 -5.50 -14.91 6.96
C LEU A 153 -5.54 -15.61 5.60
N SER A 154 -6.52 -16.48 5.35
CA SER A 154 -6.67 -17.17 4.06
C SER A 154 -6.93 -16.18 2.94
N ARG A 155 -7.91 -15.29 3.15
CA ARG A 155 -8.27 -14.22 2.23
C ARG A 155 -7.11 -13.26 1.95
N LEU A 156 -6.38 -12.87 3.00
CA LEU A 156 -5.17 -12.06 2.84
C LEU A 156 -4.12 -12.78 1.98
N ASN A 157 -3.84 -14.05 2.27
CA ASN A 157 -2.88 -14.86 1.52
C ASN A 157 -3.31 -15.06 0.05
N GLU A 158 -4.58 -15.33 -0.20
CA GLU A 158 -5.15 -15.44 -1.55
C GLU A 158 -4.96 -14.15 -2.34
N GLY A 159 -5.28 -13.01 -1.74
CA GLY A 159 -5.06 -11.70 -2.37
C GLY A 159 -3.58 -11.45 -2.69
N MET A 160 -2.68 -11.80 -1.77
CA MET A 160 -1.22 -11.68 -1.99
C MET A 160 -0.74 -12.60 -3.13
N GLN A 161 -1.23 -13.83 -3.19
CA GLN A 161 -0.88 -14.78 -4.26
C GLN A 161 -1.42 -14.32 -5.61
N TYR A 162 -2.67 -13.88 -5.65
CA TYR A 162 -3.29 -13.31 -6.83
C TYR A 162 -2.49 -12.09 -7.31
N ALA A 163 -2.17 -11.16 -6.40
CA ALA A 163 -1.43 -9.96 -6.75
C ALA A 163 -0.05 -10.29 -7.36
N LYS A 164 0.66 -11.28 -6.80
CA LYS A 164 1.94 -11.75 -7.35
C LYS A 164 1.80 -12.36 -8.75
N ARG A 165 0.76 -13.16 -8.98
CA ARG A 165 0.55 -13.82 -10.28
C ARG A 165 0.25 -12.84 -11.40
N HIS A 166 -0.45 -11.75 -11.09
CA HIS A 166 -0.98 -10.84 -12.11
C HIS A 166 -0.27 -9.50 -12.19
N PHE A 167 0.51 -9.11 -11.17
CA PHE A 167 1.07 -7.75 -11.06
C PHE A 167 2.55 -7.70 -10.66
N THR A 168 3.28 -8.82 -10.71
CA THR A 168 4.74 -8.83 -10.50
C THR A 168 5.53 -8.04 -11.55
N GLY A 169 4.92 -7.78 -12.72
CA GLY A 169 5.47 -6.93 -13.77
C GLY A 169 5.06 -5.46 -13.69
N ILE A 170 4.15 -5.09 -12.77
CA ILE A 170 3.95 -3.68 -12.40
C ILE A 170 5.20 -3.31 -11.60
N GLN A 171 6.25 -2.91 -12.31
CA GLN A 171 7.25 -2.07 -11.69
C GLN A 171 6.46 -0.90 -11.10
N THR A 172 6.68 -0.63 -9.81
CA THR A 172 6.62 0.75 -9.35
C THR A 172 7.66 1.49 -10.16
N SER A 173 7.33 1.81 -11.41
CA SER A 173 7.78 3.05 -11.98
C SER A 173 7.20 4.09 -11.02
N CYS A 174 8.07 4.49 -10.08
CA CYS A 174 8.19 5.91 -9.88
C CYS A 174 8.22 6.53 -11.28
N LEU A 175 7.41 7.57 -11.44
CA LEU A 175 7.15 8.31 -12.68
C LEU A 175 6.08 7.71 -13.59
#